data_AF-G5IAN6-F1
#
_entry.id   AF-G5IAN6-F1
#
_cell.length_a   1.000
_cell.length_b   1.000
_cell.length_c   1.000
_cell.angle_alpha   90.00
_cell.angle_beta   90.00
_cell.angle_gamma   90.00
#
_symmetry.space_group_name_H-M   'P 1'
#
loop_
_entity.id
_entity.type
_entity.pdbx_description
1 polymer ?
#
loop_
_entity_poly.entity_id
_entity_poly.type
_entity_poly.pdbx_seq_one_letter_code
_entity_poly.pdbx_strand_id
1 'polypeptide(L)'
;MKRFCVKYGMLIVITLSMAAAGWGLAYAMLDADKTVTVDCRGRNIDVEALRRMEEQQKDGYLGLVGIAGWRVEDQSEVTSVSTGKRQRTKVTGVYGPMDMVYPAKILSGSYGLAVERGYCVLSEGLAYELFGDTDIAGEQCRFDGEILTVAGVIEKKEMVLMRPVTEGRMEQLSLEFKSRRNLEKKVKELLGEF
;
A
#
# COMPACT_ATOMS: atom_id res chain seq x y z
N MET A 1 46.60 27.70 -29.67
CA MET A 1 45.18 28.00 -29.41
C MET A 1 44.26 26.78 -29.27
N LYS A 2 44.43 25.67 -30.01
CA LYS A 2 43.56 24.47 -29.90
C LYS A 2 43.51 23.80 -28.51
N ARG A 3 44.61 23.79 -27.75
CA ARG A 3 44.68 23.16 -26.40
C ARG A 3 43.89 23.89 -25.31
N PHE A 4 43.55 25.18 -25.51
CA PHE A 4 42.80 25.97 -24.53
C PHE A 4 41.30 25.69 -24.61
N CYS A 5 40.74 25.61 -25.83
CA CYS A 5 39.31 25.32 -26.05
C CYS A 5 38.91 23.93 -25.54
N VAL A 6 39.79 22.92 -25.69
CA VAL A 6 39.55 21.56 -25.19
C VAL A 6 39.54 21.49 -23.66
N LYS A 7 40.42 22.24 -22.97
CA LYS A 7 40.46 22.25 -21.50
C LYS A 7 39.21 22.89 -20.89
N TYR A 8 38.74 24.01 -21.45
CA TYR A 8 37.53 24.69 -20.96
C TYR A 8 36.26 23.91 -21.31
N GLY A 9 36.20 23.27 -22.49
CA GLY A 9 35.10 22.36 -22.82
C GLY A 9 35.02 21.15 -21.88
N MET A 10 36.16 20.56 -21.52
CA MET A 10 36.21 19.42 -20.59
C MET A 10 35.80 19.81 -19.16
N LEU A 11 36.18 21.01 -18.69
CA LEU A 11 35.81 21.51 -17.37
C LEU A 11 34.29 21.75 -17.24
N ILE A 12 33.65 22.28 -18.29
CA ILE A 12 32.20 22.52 -18.32
C ILE A 12 31.43 21.19 -18.25
N VAL A 13 31.86 20.16 -18.98
CA VAL A 13 31.22 18.84 -18.98
C VAL A 13 31.27 18.19 -17.59
N ILE A 14 32.42 18.29 -16.89
CA ILE A 14 32.57 17.75 -15.53
C ILE A 14 31.65 18.46 -14.54
N THR A 15 31.54 19.80 -14.61
CA THR A 15 30.65 20.55 -13.72
C THR A 15 29.17 20.24 -13.96
N LEU A 16 28.75 20.07 -15.22
CA LEU A 16 27.38 19.67 -15.56
C LEU A 16 27.08 18.25 -15.09
N SER A 17 28.03 17.32 -15.22
CA SER A 17 27.84 15.94 -14.74
C SER A 17 27.74 15.88 -13.20
N MET A 18 28.55 16.68 -12.49
CA MET A 18 28.47 16.76 -11.02
C MET A 18 27.17 17.40 -10.54
N ALA A 19 26.67 18.44 -11.23
CA ALA A 19 25.39 19.05 -10.93
C ALA A 19 24.23 18.07 -11.17
N ALA A 20 24.24 17.34 -12.28
CA ALA A 20 23.23 16.31 -12.57
C ALA A 20 23.26 15.15 -11.57
N ALA A 21 24.45 14.67 -11.19
CA ALA A 21 24.61 13.64 -10.17
C ALA A 21 24.14 14.12 -8.79
N GLY A 22 24.46 15.37 -8.42
CA GLY A 22 24.00 15.98 -7.17
C GLY A 22 22.48 16.17 -7.13
N TRP A 23 21.87 16.58 -8.24
CA TRP A 23 20.42 16.70 -8.37
C TRP A 23 19.73 15.34 -8.34
N GLY A 24 20.31 14.33 -9.00
CA GLY A 24 19.82 12.94 -8.96
C GLY A 24 19.89 12.34 -7.56
N LEU A 25 20.98 12.59 -6.82
CA LEU A 25 21.08 12.17 -5.42
C LEU A 25 20.08 12.90 -4.53
N ALA A 26 19.86 14.20 -4.75
CA ALA A 26 18.88 14.98 -4.00
C ALA A 26 17.44 14.50 -4.27
N TYR A 27 17.10 14.17 -5.53
CA TYR A 27 15.82 13.55 -5.88
C TYR A 27 15.66 12.19 -5.21
N ALA A 28 16.68 11.33 -5.26
CA ALA A 28 16.64 10.02 -4.59
C ALA A 28 16.53 10.15 -3.07
N MET A 29 17.14 11.18 -2.45
CA MET A 29 16.97 11.48 -1.02
C MET A 29 15.59 12.05 -0.67
N LEU A 30 14.92 12.72 -1.60
CA LEU A 30 13.53 13.17 -1.45
C LEU A 30 12.51 12.02 -1.64
N ASP A 31 12.91 10.97 -2.35
CA ASP A 31 12.10 9.77 -2.63
C ASP A 31 12.39 8.62 -1.66
N ALA A 32 13.26 8.84 -0.67
CA ALA A 32 13.51 7.88 0.40
C ALA A 32 12.22 7.58 1.16
N ASP A 33 11.97 6.29 1.39
CA ASP A 33 10.73 5.74 1.94
C ASP A 33 10.20 6.53 3.14
N LYS A 34 8.99 7.07 3.00
CA LYS A 34 8.31 7.96 3.98
C LYS A 34 7.20 7.24 4.73
N THR A 35 7.08 5.94 4.47
CA THR A 35 6.08 5.07 5.05
C THR A 35 6.69 4.31 6.22
N VAL A 36 5.96 4.21 7.33
CA VAL A 36 6.35 3.39 8.48
C VAL A 36 5.26 2.41 8.80
N THR A 37 5.66 1.13 8.85
CA THR A 37 4.81 0.05 9.33
C THR A 37 5.03 -0.17 10.83
N VAL A 38 3.93 -0.28 11.57
CA VAL A 38 3.93 -0.50 13.02
C VAL A 38 3.08 -1.72 13.34
N ASP A 39 3.60 -2.61 14.18
CA ASP A 39 2.80 -3.65 14.83
C ASP A 39 2.00 -3.04 15.99
N CYS A 40 0.68 -3.09 15.87
CA CYS A 40 -0.25 -2.61 16.89
C CYS A 40 -0.99 -3.73 17.61
N ARG A 41 -0.55 -5.00 17.49
CA ARG A 41 -1.12 -6.10 18.27
C ARG A 41 -0.96 -5.82 19.77
N GLY A 42 -2.05 -6.05 20.50
CA GLY A 42 -2.13 -5.74 21.93
C GLY A 42 -2.37 -4.25 22.25
N ARG A 43 -2.36 -3.36 21.25
CA ARG A 43 -2.88 -1.99 21.37
C ARG A 43 -4.36 -2.01 20.96
N ASN A 44 -5.21 -1.25 21.66
CA ASN A 44 -6.64 -1.16 21.34
C ASN A 44 -6.89 -0.21 20.15
N ILE A 45 -6.21 -0.45 19.03
CA ILE A 45 -6.39 0.33 17.80
C ILE A 45 -7.41 -0.39 16.91
N ASP A 46 -8.54 0.26 16.69
CA ASP A 46 -9.62 -0.18 15.81
C ASP A 46 -9.88 0.83 14.68
N VAL A 47 -10.81 0.50 13.79
CA VAL A 47 -11.20 1.40 12.68
C VAL A 47 -11.66 2.78 13.18
N GLU A 48 -12.30 2.88 14.33
CA GLU A 48 -12.75 4.17 14.87
C GLU A 48 -11.59 5.03 15.38
N ALA A 49 -10.58 4.40 16.00
CA ALA A 49 -9.33 5.05 16.35
C ALA A 49 -8.62 5.60 15.10
N LEU A 50 -8.53 4.79 14.02
CA LEU A 50 -7.91 5.23 12.77
C LEU A 50 -8.67 6.36 12.08
N ARG A 51 -10.01 6.32 12.10
CA ARG A 51 -10.84 7.40 11.57
C ARG A 51 -10.61 8.70 12.34
N ARG A 52 -10.54 8.63 13.68
CA ARG A 52 -10.23 9.80 14.54
C ARG A 52 -8.83 10.36 14.26
N MET A 53 -7.83 9.49 14.09
CA MET A 53 -6.48 9.92 13.71
C MET A 53 -6.49 10.64 12.36
N GLU A 54 -7.18 10.08 11.36
CA GLU A 54 -7.28 10.67 10.03
C GLU A 54 -7.93 12.06 10.09
N GLU A 55 -9.02 12.20 10.86
CA GLU A 55 -9.69 13.48 11.10
C GLU A 55 -8.80 14.51 11.79
N GLN A 56 -8.11 14.14 12.87
CA GLN A 56 -7.17 15.01 13.58
C GLN A 56 -6.00 15.46 12.70
N GLN A 57 -5.59 14.62 11.74
CA GLN A 57 -4.44 14.89 10.89
C GLN A 57 -4.81 15.54 9.55
N LYS A 58 -6.09 15.82 9.27
CA LYS A 58 -6.51 16.61 8.08
C LYS A 58 -5.85 17.99 8.05
N ASP A 59 -5.61 18.58 9.22
CA ASP A 59 -4.92 19.87 9.34
C ASP A 59 -3.39 19.76 9.16
N GLY A 60 -2.88 18.52 9.00
CA GLY A 60 -1.48 18.25 8.65
C GLY A 60 -0.48 18.48 9.78
N TYR A 61 -0.91 18.49 11.04
CA TYR A 61 -0.08 18.81 12.22
C TYR A 61 1.24 18.01 12.27
N LEU A 62 1.21 16.70 11.99
CA LEU A 62 2.41 15.85 11.94
C LEU A 62 2.94 15.63 10.51
N GLY A 63 2.27 16.21 9.51
CA GLY A 63 2.54 15.98 8.09
C GLY A 63 2.24 14.55 7.65
N LEU A 64 1.29 13.89 8.30
CA LEU A 64 0.73 12.61 7.86
C LEU A 64 -0.09 12.82 6.58
N VAL A 65 0.05 11.92 5.61
CA VAL A 65 -0.65 11.99 4.31
C VAL A 65 -1.44 10.73 3.99
N GLY A 66 -1.10 9.60 4.62
CA GLY A 66 -1.79 8.34 4.42
C GLY A 66 -1.80 7.52 5.70
N ILE A 67 -2.92 6.84 5.94
CA ILE A 67 -3.07 5.83 7.00
C ILE A 67 -3.71 4.61 6.36
N ALA A 68 -3.08 3.46 6.54
CA ALA A 68 -3.71 2.17 6.30
C ALA A 68 -3.56 1.29 7.52
N GLY A 69 -4.58 0.49 7.81
CA GLY A 69 -4.53 -0.51 8.87
C GLY A 69 -5.01 -1.84 8.34
N TRP A 70 -4.42 -2.94 8.79
CA TRP A 70 -4.90 -4.25 8.40
C TRP A 70 -4.84 -5.27 9.53
N ARG A 71 -5.66 -6.29 9.36
CA ARG A 71 -5.64 -7.51 10.16
C ARG A 71 -5.65 -8.71 9.24
N VAL A 72 -4.96 -9.75 9.67
CA VAL A 72 -5.06 -11.06 9.03
C VAL A 72 -6.23 -11.79 9.66
N GLU A 73 -7.21 -12.16 8.85
CA GLU A 73 -8.32 -13.00 9.25
C GLU A 73 -7.95 -14.48 9.01
N ASP A 74 -8.71 -15.39 9.63
CA ASP A 74 -8.47 -16.82 9.49
C ASP A 74 -8.58 -17.28 8.03
N GLN A 75 -7.83 -18.34 7.69
CA GLN A 75 -7.90 -18.93 6.36
C GLN A 75 -9.34 -19.35 6.05
N SER A 76 -9.84 -18.85 4.94
CA SER A 76 -11.23 -19.02 4.56
C SER A 76 -11.37 -19.47 3.11
N GLU A 77 -12.48 -20.14 2.80
CA GLU A 77 -12.79 -20.57 1.44
C GLU A 77 -13.40 -19.41 0.64
N VAL A 78 -12.85 -19.18 -0.54
CA VAL A 78 -13.38 -18.23 -1.53
C VAL A 78 -13.79 -19.04 -2.75
N THR A 79 -14.93 -18.69 -3.34
CA THR A 79 -15.46 -19.37 -4.51
C THR A 79 -15.59 -18.39 -5.68
N SER A 80 -15.07 -18.71 -6.86
CA SER A 80 -15.36 -17.95 -8.08
C SER A 80 -16.83 -18.15 -8.46
N VAL A 81 -17.53 -17.05 -8.77
CA VAL A 81 -18.93 -17.11 -9.22
C VAL A 81 -19.02 -17.67 -10.64
N SER A 82 -18.10 -17.27 -11.53
CA SER A 82 -18.11 -17.65 -12.95
C SER A 82 -17.64 -19.09 -13.19
N THR A 83 -16.62 -19.56 -12.48
CA THR A 83 -16.06 -20.90 -12.68
C THR A 83 -16.55 -21.95 -11.68
N GLY A 84 -17.10 -21.52 -10.54
CA GLY A 84 -17.48 -22.40 -9.42
C GLY A 84 -16.30 -23.01 -8.65
N LYS A 85 -15.04 -22.72 -9.05
CA LYS A 85 -13.84 -23.18 -8.36
C LYS A 85 -13.74 -22.57 -6.96
N ARG A 86 -13.15 -23.34 -6.04
CA ARG A 86 -13.01 -22.94 -4.65
C ARG A 86 -11.56 -23.06 -4.22
N GLN A 87 -11.10 -22.10 -3.42
CA GLN A 87 -9.74 -22.08 -2.92
C GLN A 87 -9.71 -21.54 -1.48
N ARG A 88 -8.91 -22.18 -0.63
CA ARG A 88 -8.59 -21.64 0.70
C ARG A 88 -7.51 -20.57 0.57
N THR A 89 -7.74 -19.43 1.21
CA THR A 89 -6.85 -18.27 1.11
C THR A 89 -6.75 -17.53 2.43
N LYS A 90 -5.69 -16.75 2.57
CA LYS A 90 -5.54 -15.79 3.67
C LYS A 90 -6.37 -14.55 3.36
N VAL A 91 -7.27 -14.18 4.26
CA VAL A 91 -8.08 -12.97 4.10
C VAL A 91 -7.42 -11.85 4.90
N THR A 92 -7.26 -10.69 4.26
CA THR A 92 -6.71 -9.49 4.90
C THR A 92 -7.79 -8.41 4.87
N GLY A 93 -8.31 -8.06 6.05
CA GLY A 93 -9.22 -6.93 6.20
C GLY A 93 -8.42 -5.64 6.28
N VAL A 94 -8.74 -4.68 5.42
CA VAL A 94 -7.96 -3.43 5.26
C VAL A 94 -8.83 -2.20 5.52
N TYR A 95 -8.33 -1.28 6.34
CA TYR A 95 -8.79 0.10 6.44
C TYR A 95 -7.82 0.99 5.65
N GLY A 96 -8.34 1.90 4.82
CA GLY A 96 -7.51 2.81 4.04
C GLY A 96 -6.93 2.17 2.76
N PRO A 97 -5.93 2.83 2.13
CA PRO A 97 -5.39 2.41 0.84
C PRO A 97 -4.71 1.03 0.91
N MET A 98 -5.12 0.11 0.04
CA MET A 98 -4.61 -1.28 0.04
C MET A 98 -3.19 -1.42 -0.52
N ASP A 99 -2.75 -0.47 -1.34
CA ASP A 99 -1.38 -0.37 -1.85
C ASP A 99 -0.36 -0.11 -0.74
N MET A 100 -0.79 0.49 0.38
CA MET A 100 0.04 0.66 1.59
C MET A 100 0.20 -0.63 2.42
N VAL A 101 -0.63 -1.66 2.17
CA VAL A 101 -0.58 -2.95 2.90
C VAL A 101 0.37 -3.93 2.21
N TYR A 102 0.20 -4.11 0.90
CA TYR A 102 1.15 -4.84 0.07
C TYR A 102 1.59 -3.93 -1.09
N PRO A 103 2.82 -3.39 -1.05
CA PRO A 103 3.36 -2.58 -2.15
C PRO A 103 3.78 -3.48 -3.31
N ALA A 104 2.81 -4.15 -3.92
CA ALA A 104 2.98 -5.06 -5.04
C ALA A 104 2.57 -4.39 -6.35
N LYS A 105 3.13 -4.86 -7.46
CA LYS A 105 2.74 -4.41 -8.79
C LYS A 105 1.30 -4.86 -9.08
N ILE A 106 0.48 -3.97 -9.63
CA ILE A 106 -0.83 -4.32 -10.17
C ILE A 106 -0.64 -5.00 -11.53
N LEU A 107 -1.19 -6.20 -11.68
CA LEU A 107 -1.20 -6.97 -12.92
C LEU A 107 -2.42 -6.62 -13.79
N SER A 108 -3.57 -6.40 -13.16
CA SER A 108 -4.83 -6.00 -13.81
C SER A 108 -5.69 -5.17 -12.85
N GLY A 109 -6.56 -4.31 -13.41
CA GLY A 109 -7.47 -3.48 -12.64
C GLY A 109 -6.76 -2.42 -11.79
N SER A 110 -7.20 -2.26 -10.54
CA SER A 110 -6.63 -1.32 -9.56
C SER A 110 -6.80 -1.86 -8.13
N TYR A 111 -6.22 -1.17 -7.14
CA TYR A 111 -6.49 -1.48 -5.73
C TYR A 111 -7.93 -1.16 -5.28
N GLY A 112 -8.77 -0.63 -6.19
CA GLY A 112 -10.10 -0.11 -5.89
C GLY A 112 -10.02 1.27 -5.23
N LEU A 113 -11.16 1.96 -5.18
CA LEU A 113 -11.31 3.10 -4.28
C LEU A 113 -11.44 2.53 -2.87
N ALA A 114 -10.53 2.91 -1.97
CA ALA A 114 -10.26 2.34 -0.63
C ALA A 114 -11.46 2.22 0.35
N VAL A 115 -12.69 2.49 -0.10
CA VAL A 115 -13.88 2.68 0.75
C VAL A 115 -15.12 1.98 0.20
N GLU A 116 -15.10 1.38 -0.99
CA GLU A 116 -16.29 0.73 -1.53
C GLU A 116 -16.42 -0.71 -1.01
N ARG A 117 -17.43 -0.95 -0.15
CA ARG A 117 -17.84 -2.31 0.22
C ARG A 117 -18.21 -3.11 -1.03
N GLY A 118 -18.00 -4.42 -0.98
CA GLY A 118 -18.30 -5.31 -2.10
C GLY A 118 -17.19 -5.43 -3.14
N TYR A 119 -16.00 -4.87 -2.88
CA TYR A 119 -14.82 -5.09 -3.71
C TYR A 119 -13.72 -5.85 -2.99
N CYS A 120 -12.87 -6.51 -3.76
CA CYS A 120 -11.68 -7.18 -3.26
C CYS A 120 -10.50 -7.06 -4.23
N VAL A 121 -9.29 -7.22 -3.71
CA VAL A 121 -8.06 -7.34 -4.50
C VAL A 121 -7.48 -8.73 -4.26
N LEU A 122 -7.14 -9.43 -5.34
CA LEU A 122 -6.62 -10.79 -5.27
C LEU A 122 -5.12 -10.82 -5.56
N SER A 123 -4.39 -11.72 -4.91
CA SER A 123 -3.06 -12.10 -5.36
C SER A 123 -3.12 -12.85 -6.70
N GLU A 124 -2.08 -12.72 -7.52
CA GLU A 124 -1.85 -13.52 -8.74
C GLU A 124 -2.11 -15.02 -8.52
N GLY A 125 -1.53 -15.59 -7.45
CA GLY A 125 -1.70 -17.02 -7.15
C GLY A 125 -3.17 -17.41 -6.95
N LEU A 126 -3.92 -16.61 -6.19
CA LEU A 126 -5.35 -16.86 -5.98
C LEU A 126 -6.19 -16.65 -7.25
N ALA A 127 -5.87 -15.65 -8.07
CA ALA A 127 -6.56 -15.38 -9.33
C ALA A 127 -6.45 -16.58 -10.29
N TYR A 128 -5.25 -17.17 -10.41
CA TYR A 128 -5.06 -18.38 -11.21
C TYR A 128 -5.84 -19.58 -10.68
N GLU A 129 -5.84 -19.83 -9.37
CA GLU A 129 -6.60 -20.96 -8.81
C GLU A 129 -8.11 -20.83 -9.06
N LEU A 130 -8.65 -19.62 -8.88
CA LEU A 130 -10.09 -19.37 -8.99
C LEU A 130 -10.58 -19.21 -10.44
N PHE A 131 -9.82 -18.53 -11.28
CA PHE A 131 -10.28 -18.10 -12.62
C PHE A 131 -9.40 -18.65 -13.75
N GLY A 132 -8.16 -19.06 -13.45
CA GLY A 132 -7.20 -19.50 -14.46
C GLY A 132 -6.48 -18.36 -15.19
N ASP A 133 -6.72 -17.11 -14.78
CA ASP A 133 -6.13 -15.91 -15.38
C ASP A 133 -5.91 -14.81 -14.32
N THR A 134 -5.12 -13.81 -14.66
CA THR A 134 -4.88 -12.58 -13.89
C THR A 134 -5.67 -11.39 -14.43
N ASP A 135 -6.11 -11.40 -15.69
CA ASP A 135 -6.98 -10.33 -16.25
C ASP A 135 -8.45 -10.58 -15.92
N ILE A 136 -8.78 -10.43 -14.64
CA ILE A 136 -10.09 -10.80 -14.06
C ILE A 136 -10.74 -9.62 -13.32
N ALA A 137 -10.31 -8.39 -13.57
CA ALA A 137 -10.92 -7.22 -12.96
C ALA A 137 -12.40 -7.11 -13.41
N GLY A 138 -13.31 -6.94 -12.46
CA GLY A 138 -14.75 -6.98 -12.67
C GLY A 138 -15.40 -8.36 -12.47
N GLU A 139 -14.62 -9.44 -12.38
CA GLU A 139 -15.14 -10.76 -12.02
C GLU A 139 -15.66 -10.78 -10.58
N GLN A 140 -16.44 -11.80 -10.25
CA GLN A 140 -17.05 -11.94 -8.92
C GLN A 140 -16.59 -13.19 -8.19
N CYS A 141 -16.34 -13.05 -6.90
CA CYS A 141 -16.10 -14.16 -6.00
C CYS A 141 -17.06 -14.08 -4.80
N ARG A 142 -17.35 -15.23 -4.20
CA ARG A 142 -18.15 -15.35 -2.99
C ARG A 142 -17.23 -15.64 -1.81
N PHE A 143 -17.37 -14.85 -0.77
CA PHE A 143 -16.66 -14.97 0.50
C PHE A 143 -17.62 -14.67 1.65
N ASP A 144 -17.66 -15.53 2.66
CA ASP A 144 -18.54 -15.39 3.84
C ASP A 144 -20.02 -15.09 3.51
N GLY A 145 -20.54 -15.71 2.44
CA GLY A 145 -21.91 -15.50 1.96
C GLY A 145 -22.11 -14.22 1.14
N GLU A 146 -21.15 -13.30 1.11
CA GLU A 146 -21.18 -12.06 0.34
C GLU A 146 -20.57 -12.24 -1.06
N ILE A 147 -21.05 -11.46 -2.04
CA ILE A 147 -20.46 -11.39 -3.37
C ILE A 147 -19.54 -10.16 -3.39
N LEU A 148 -18.27 -10.40 -3.74
CA LEU A 148 -17.24 -9.38 -3.90
C LEU A 148 -16.81 -9.31 -5.37
N THR A 149 -16.76 -8.11 -5.91
CA THR A 149 -16.22 -7.80 -7.24
C THR A 149 -14.71 -7.63 -7.14
N VAL A 150 -13.96 -8.24 -8.05
CA VAL A 150 -12.51 -8.11 -8.14
C VAL A 150 -12.17 -6.73 -8.69
N ALA A 151 -11.60 -5.85 -7.86
CA ALA A 151 -11.13 -4.54 -8.28
C ALA A 151 -9.80 -4.62 -9.04
N GLY A 152 -8.96 -5.60 -8.69
CA GLY A 152 -7.68 -5.82 -9.36
C GLY A 152 -6.92 -7.03 -8.82
N VAL A 153 -5.82 -7.34 -9.50
CA VAL A 153 -4.92 -8.44 -9.18
C VAL A 153 -3.51 -7.91 -8.96
N ILE A 154 -2.86 -8.31 -7.86
CA ILE A 154 -1.50 -7.92 -7.51
C ILE A 154 -0.49 -9.06 -7.72
N GLU A 155 0.73 -8.71 -8.09
CA GLU A 155 1.84 -9.65 -8.26
C GLU A 155 2.31 -10.18 -6.89
N LYS A 156 1.70 -11.27 -6.44
CA LYS A 156 2.02 -11.96 -5.19
C LYS A 156 1.72 -13.46 -5.31
N LYS A 157 2.69 -14.29 -4.95
CA LYS A 157 2.57 -15.76 -5.03
C LYS A 157 1.76 -16.37 -3.89
N GLU A 158 1.79 -15.76 -2.70
CA GLU A 158 0.91 -16.18 -1.60
C GLU A 158 -0.55 -15.91 -1.96
N MET A 159 -1.43 -16.88 -1.66
CA MET A 159 -2.86 -16.76 -1.87
C MET A 159 -3.44 -15.80 -0.84
N VAL A 160 -3.81 -14.61 -1.29
CA VAL A 160 -4.36 -13.54 -0.46
C VAL A 160 -5.57 -12.92 -1.14
N LEU A 161 -6.62 -12.69 -0.35
CA LEU A 161 -7.73 -11.80 -0.68
C LEU A 161 -7.67 -10.60 0.26
N MET A 162 -7.62 -9.39 -0.29
CA MET A 162 -7.81 -8.16 0.47
C MET A 162 -9.22 -7.61 0.28
N ARG A 163 -9.84 -7.15 1.36
CA ARG A 163 -11.17 -6.51 1.33
C ARG A 163 -11.20 -5.31 2.27
N PRO A 164 -11.99 -4.27 1.96
CA PRO A 164 -12.16 -3.15 2.86
C PRO A 164 -12.94 -3.60 4.11
N VAL A 165 -12.56 -3.08 5.27
CA VAL A 165 -13.28 -3.29 6.54
C VAL A 165 -13.66 -1.95 7.16
N THR A 166 -14.86 -1.88 7.73
CA THR A 166 -15.37 -0.66 8.37
C THR A 166 -15.34 -0.72 9.89
N GLU A 167 -14.99 -1.86 10.47
CA GLU A 167 -15.02 -2.10 11.91
C GLU A 167 -14.03 -3.17 12.38
N GLY A 168 -13.80 -3.18 13.69
CA GLY A 168 -12.95 -4.11 14.41
C GLY A 168 -11.49 -3.67 14.52
N ARG A 169 -10.70 -4.48 15.22
CA ARG A 169 -9.31 -4.17 15.60
C ARG A 169 -8.34 -4.37 14.45
N MET A 170 -7.27 -3.58 14.43
CA MET A 170 -6.15 -3.72 13.50
C MET A 170 -4.95 -4.35 14.20
N GLU A 171 -4.18 -5.13 13.44
CA GLU A 171 -2.95 -5.75 13.92
C GLU A 171 -1.71 -5.01 13.46
N GLN A 172 -1.79 -4.37 12.29
CA GLN A 172 -0.69 -3.62 11.71
C GLN A 172 -1.20 -2.30 11.13
N LEU A 173 -0.35 -1.29 11.14
CA LEU A 173 -0.61 0.04 10.60
C LEU A 173 0.53 0.44 9.68
N SER A 174 0.20 1.13 8.60
CA SER A 174 1.13 1.79 7.70
C SER A 174 0.79 3.28 7.69
N LEU A 175 1.78 4.10 8.00
CA LEU A 175 1.66 5.55 8.13
C LEU A 175 2.59 6.22 7.13
N GLU A 176 2.03 6.98 6.20
CA GLU A 176 2.80 7.73 5.21
C GLU A 176 2.89 9.20 5.62
N PHE A 177 4.10 9.76 5.59
CA PHE A 177 4.36 11.16 5.94
C PHE A 177 4.92 11.98 4.77
N LYS A 178 4.67 13.29 4.73
CA LYS A 178 5.29 14.21 3.75
C LYS A 178 6.83 14.21 3.82
N SER A 179 7.38 13.94 5.00
CA SER A 179 8.81 13.97 5.26
C SER A 179 9.21 13.00 6.37
N ARG A 180 10.33 12.32 6.14
CA ARG A 180 11.00 11.42 7.09
C ARG A 180 11.61 12.12 8.32
N ARG A 181 11.70 13.45 8.37
CA ARG A 181 12.26 14.14 9.54
C ARG A 181 11.48 13.80 10.81
N ASN A 182 12.20 13.35 11.84
CA ASN A 182 11.66 12.99 13.14
C ASN A 182 10.55 11.91 13.09
N LEU A 183 10.63 10.97 12.12
CA LEU A 183 9.60 9.95 11.90
C LEU A 183 9.28 9.15 13.18
N GLU A 184 10.30 8.68 13.90
CA GLU A 184 10.11 7.97 15.17
C GLU A 184 9.38 8.80 16.22
N LYS A 185 9.72 10.09 16.35
CA LYS A 185 9.06 11.01 17.28
C LYS A 185 7.60 11.21 16.90
N LYS A 186 7.31 11.43 15.61
CA LYS A 186 5.95 11.59 15.08
C LYS A 186 5.10 10.35 15.31
N VAL A 187 5.66 9.16 15.03
CA VAL A 187 4.98 7.88 15.26
C VAL A 187 4.72 7.67 16.74
N LYS A 188 5.68 7.99 17.62
CA LYS A 188 5.51 7.89 19.07
C LYS A 188 4.46 8.87 19.60
N GLU A 189 4.40 10.08 19.06
CA GLU A 189 3.40 11.09 19.41
C GLU A 189 2.00 10.63 18.98
N LEU A 190 1.88 10.17 17.73
CA LEU A 190 0.63 9.69 17.16
C LEU A 190 0.09 8.41 17.82
N LEU A 191 0.99 7.49 18.22
CA LEU A 191 0.60 6.23 18.88
C LEU A 191 0.61 6.30 20.40
N GLY A 192 1.19 7.34 21.00
CA GLY A 192 1.23 7.54 22.45
C GLY A 192 -0.09 8.02 23.04
N GLU A 193 -1.07 8.34 22.18
CA GLU A 193 -2.44 8.70 22.55
C GLU A 193 -3.33 7.46 22.81
N PHE A 194 -2.79 6.23 22.67
CA PHE A 194 -3.49 4.93 22.78
C PHE A 194 -2.75 3.96 23.71
#